data_AF-A0A9E3G465-F1
#
_entry.id   AF-A0A9E3G465-F1
#
_cell.length_a   1.000
_cell.length_b   1.000
_cell.length_c   1.000
_cell.angle_alpha   90.00
_cell.angle_beta   90.00
_cell.angle_gamma   90.00
#
_symmetry.space_group_name_H-M   'P 1'
#
loop_
_entity.id
_entity.type
_entity.pdbx_description
1 polymer ?
#
loop_
_entity_poly.entity_id
_entity_poly.type
_entity_poly.pdbx_seq_one_letter_code
_entity_poly.pdbx_strand_id
1 'polypeptide(L)'
;MSPKKLPREPDPEVTRLLDDLKAWCDQEYGRQSEIARFLGVDRKRINDWLARRTEPSLGMGLRILRFLQTQQAQNPETPDQP
;
A
#
# COMPACT_ATOMS: atom_id res chain seq x y z
N MET A 1 -10.83 11.55 -33.78
CA MET A 1 -11.24 10.34 -33.04
C MET A 1 -10.33 10.22 -31.83
N SER A 2 -10.79 10.65 -30.66
CA SER A 2 -10.02 10.48 -29.42
C SER A 2 -10.10 9.01 -29.01
N PRO A 3 -8.99 8.31 -28.77
CA PRO A 3 -9.04 6.92 -28.34
C PRO A 3 -9.78 6.86 -26.99
N LYS A 4 -10.88 6.12 -26.97
CA LYS A 4 -11.57 5.70 -25.74
C LYS A 4 -10.52 5.01 -24.87
N LYS A 5 -10.10 5.65 -23.77
CA LYS A 5 -9.25 5.00 -22.77
C LYS A 5 -10.02 3.80 -22.25
N LEU A 6 -9.58 2.59 -22.62
CA LEU A 6 -10.03 1.36 -21.97
C LEU A 6 -9.78 1.51 -20.46
N PRO A 7 -10.69 1.07 -19.59
CA PRO A 7 -10.40 1.01 -18.17
C PRO A 7 -9.16 0.15 -18.00
N ARG A 8 -8.07 0.76 -17.54
CA ARG A 8 -6.82 0.04 -17.28
C ARG A 8 -7.12 -0.89 -16.11
N GLU A 9 -7.02 -2.20 -16.33
CA GLU A 9 -7.10 -3.16 -15.25
C GLU A 9 -6.05 -2.79 -14.18
N PRO A 10 -6.40 -2.88 -12.89
CA PRO A 10 -5.47 -2.55 -11.82
C PRO A 10 -4.27 -3.47 -11.92
N ASP A 11 -3.08 -2.89 -11.79
CA ASP A 11 -1.84 -3.64 -11.91
C ASP A 11 -1.76 -4.69 -10.78
N PRO A 12 -1.47 -5.97 -11.08
CA PRO A 12 -1.50 -7.04 -10.08
C PRO A 12 -0.44 -6.83 -8.99
N GLU A 13 0.70 -6.21 -9.31
CA GLU A 13 1.75 -5.93 -8.32
C GLU A 13 1.32 -4.81 -7.37
N VAL A 14 0.72 -3.75 -7.91
CA VAL A 14 0.12 -2.68 -7.09
C VAL A 14 -1.02 -3.24 -6.24
N THR A 15 -1.75 -4.21 -6.78
CA THR A 15 -2.82 -4.89 -6.05
C THR A 15 -2.26 -5.62 -4.83
N ARG A 16 -1.26 -6.48 -5.04
CA ARG A 16 -0.60 -7.20 -3.96
C ARG A 16 0.01 -6.27 -2.91
N LEU A 17 0.74 -5.23 -3.34
CA LEU A 17 1.38 -4.26 -2.45
C LEU A 17 0.38 -3.58 -1.50
N LEU A 18 -0.79 -3.19 -2.02
CA LEU A 18 -1.84 -2.56 -1.21
C LEU A 18 -2.56 -3.56 -0.30
N ASP A 19 -2.58 -4.85 -0.66
CA ASP A 19 -3.10 -5.91 0.19
C ASP A 19 -2.16 -6.18 1.37
N ASP A 20 -0.85 -6.30 1.12
CA ASP A 20 0.18 -6.38 2.17
C ASP A 20 0.13 -5.17 3.10
N LEU A 21 -0.04 -3.97 2.52
CA LEU A 21 -0.22 -2.76 3.31
C LEU A 21 -1.48 -2.80 4.17
N LYS A 22 -2.59 -3.30 3.61
CA LYS A 22 -3.85 -3.46 4.34
C LYS A 22 -3.67 -4.42 5.51
N ALA A 23 -3.09 -5.58 5.27
CA ALA A 23 -2.83 -6.59 6.29
C ALA A 23 -1.97 -6.00 7.43
N TRP A 24 -0.90 -5.27 7.09
CA TRP A 24 -0.07 -4.59 8.08
C TRP A 24 -0.85 -3.53 8.87
N CYS A 25 -1.74 -2.77 8.22
CA CYS A 25 -2.57 -1.76 8.89
C CYS A 25 -3.63 -2.37 9.82
N ASP A 26 -4.17 -3.55 9.49
CA ASP A 26 -5.19 -4.24 10.27
C ASP A 26 -4.63 -4.92 11.54
N GLN A 27 -3.31 -5.12 11.64
CA GLN A 27 -2.68 -5.70 12.83
C GLN A 27 -2.84 -4.86 14.11
N GLU A 28 -2.78 -3.52 14.01
CA GLU A 28 -2.94 -2.64 15.18
C GLU A 28 -3.66 -1.34 14.84
N TYR A 29 -4.46 -0.87 15.80
CA TYR A 29 -5.13 0.41 15.69
C TYR A 29 -4.11 1.56 15.64
N GLY A 30 -4.21 2.41 14.61
CA GLY A 30 -3.36 3.59 14.45
C GLY A 30 -2.27 3.47 13.39
N ARG A 31 -2.00 2.26 12.87
CA ARG A 31 -0.98 2.03 11.83
C ARG A 31 -1.22 2.78 10.52
N GLN A 32 -2.47 3.05 10.16
CA GLN A 32 -2.79 3.93 9.04
C GLN A 32 -2.25 5.36 9.24
N SER A 33 -2.27 5.88 10.47
CA SER A 33 -1.71 7.20 10.79
C SER A 33 -0.18 7.16 10.77
N GLU A 34 0.42 6.05 11.18
CA GLU A 34 1.86 5.86 11.15
C GLU A 34 2.41 5.85 9.72
N ILE A 35 1.84 5.04 8.83
CA ILE A 35 2.28 5.04 7.44
C ILE A 35 1.95 6.35 6.73
N ALA A 36 0.82 6.98 7.03
CA ALA A 36 0.50 8.32 6.53
C ALA A 36 1.61 9.32 6.87
N ARG A 37 2.08 9.32 8.12
CA ARG A 37 3.19 10.16 8.58
C ARG A 37 4.50 9.81 7.90
N PHE A 38 4.81 8.52 7.74
CA PHE A 38 6.03 8.06 7.06
C PHE A 38 6.07 8.51 5.58
N LEU A 39 4.94 8.39 4.88
CA LEU A 39 4.81 8.74 3.47
C LEU A 39 4.63 10.25 3.25
N GLY A 40 4.29 11.01 4.29
CA GLY A 40 3.99 12.44 4.21
C GLY A 40 2.68 12.71 3.49
N VAL A 41 1.67 11.88 3.70
CA VAL A 41 0.34 11.99 3.08
C VAL A 41 -0.77 11.98 4.13
N ASP A 42 -1.95 12.46 3.76
CA ASP A 42 -3.12 12.37 4.62
C ASP A 42 -3.60 10.92 4.83
N ARG A 43 -4.11 10.63 6.02
CA ARG A 43 -4.75 9.33 6.33
C ARG A 43 -5.89 9.00 5.36
N LYS A 44 -6.61 10.02 4.89
CA LYS A 44 -7.66 9.85 3.87
C LYS A 44 -7.09 9.25 2.58
N ARG A 45 -5.93 9.71 2.14
CA ARG A 45 -5.26 9.19 0.93
C ARG A 45 -4.83 7.74 1.10
N ILE A 46 -4.36 7.35 2.30
CA ILE A 46 -4.14 5.93 2.62
C ILE A 46 -5.44 5.15 2.50
N ASN A 47 -6.52 5.64 3.11
CA ASN A 47 -7.82 4.97 3.06
C ASN A 47 -8.34 4.82 1.62
N ASP A 48 -8.19 5.84 0.77
CA ASP A 48 -8.58 5.79 -0.63
C ASP A 48 -7.76 4.75 -1.43
N TRP A 49 -6.47 4.56 -1.10
CA TRP A 49 -5.66 3.49 -1.70
C TRP A 49 -6.11 2.10 -1.24
N LEU A 50 -6.30 1.92 0.07
CA LEU A 50 -6.77 0.66 0.65
C LEU A 50 -8.17 0.27 0.16
N ALA A 51 -9.04 1.27 -0.06
CA ALA A 51 -10.38 1.09 -0.61
C ALA A 51 -10.41 0.99 -2.15
N ARG A 52 -9.24 0.97 -2.82
CA ARG A 52 -9.11 0.90 -4.28
C ARG A 52 -9.80 2.02 -5.05
N ARG A 53 -10.04 3.16 -4.38
CA ARG A 53 -10.66 4.36 -5.00
C ARG A 53 -9.65 5.14 -5.82
N THR A 54 -8.40 5.10 -5.41
CA THR A 54 -7.27 5.72 -6.12
C THR A 54 -6.05 4.81 -6.08
N GLU A 55 -5.15 4.96 -7.04
CA GLU A 55 -3.88 4.24 -7.04
C GLU A 55 -2.75 5.15 -6.54
N PRO A 56 -1.79 4.62 -5.77
CA PRO A 56 -0.56 5.34 -5.49
C PRO A 56 0.23 5.53 -6.79
N SER A 57 0.88 6.70 -6.94
CA SER A 57 1.88 6.87 -7.99
C SER A 57 3.03 5.88 -7.83
N LEU A 58 3.76 5.56 -8.90
CA LEU A 58 4.90 4.63 -8.86
C LEU A 58 5.90 4.95 -7.73
N GLY A 59 6.30 6.23 -7.61
CA GLY A 59 7.22 6.65 -6.54
C GLY A 59 6.65 6.44 -5.14
N MET A 60 5.33 6.53 -4.99
CA MET A 60 4.66 6.24 -3.72
C MET A 60 4.55 4.74 -3.46
N GLY A 61 4.29 3.94 -4.49
CA GLY A 61 4.34 2.47 -4.41
C GLY A 61 5.70 1.97 -3.92
N LEU A 62 6.79 2.51 -4.47
CA LEU A 62 8.15 2.17 -4.02
C LEU A 62 8.41 2.54 -2.55
N ARG A 63 7.85 3.66 -2.07
CA ARG A 63 7.97 4.07 -0.67
C ARG A 63 7.18 3.16 0.27
N ILE A 64 5.98 2.75 -0.14
CA ILE A 64 5.16 1.75 0.58
C ILE A 64 5.92 0.43 0.66
N LEU A 65 6.47 -0.05 -0.46
CA LEU A 65 7.23 -1.29 -0.53
C LEU A 65 8.44 -1.25 0.43
N ARG A 66 9.23 -0.17 0.39
CA ARG A 66 10.38 0.02 1.27
C ARG A 66 9.96 0.08 2.75
N PHE A 67 8.84 0.72 3.05
CA PHE A 67 8.29 0.78 4.40
C PHE A 67 7.97 -0.62 4.91
N LEU A 68 7.20 -1.40 4.16
CA LEU A 68 6.81 -2.76 4.55
C LEU A 68 8.01 -3.68 4.73
N GLN A 69 9.03 -3.61 3.86
CA GLN A 69 10.28 -4.37 4.04
C GLN A 69 11.01 -3.98 5.32
N THR A 70 11.00 -2.70 5.68
CA THR A 70 11.61 -2.22 6.93
C THR A 70 10.87 -2.77 8.15
N GLN A 71 9.53 -2.79 8.11
CA GLN A 71 8.70 -3.33 9.19
C GLN A 71 8.90 -4.85 9.35
N GLN A 72 8.98 -5.60 8.25
CA GLN A 72 9.28 -7.04 8.29
C GLN A 72 10.67 -7.35 8.85
N ALA A 73 11.67 -6.54 8.50
CA ALA A 73 13.02 -6.71 9.06
C ALA A 73 13.10 -6.40 10.56
N GLN A 74 12.24 -5.51 11.06
CA GLN A 74 12.18 -5.12 12.48
C GLN A 74 11.37 -6.08 13.34
N ASN A 75 10.47 -6.87 12.74
CA ASN A 75 9.65 -7.85 13.42
C ASN A 75 9.91 -9.27 12.85
N PRO A 76 11.01 -9.95 13.24
CA PRO A 76 11.33 -11.28 12.74
C PRO A 76 10.38 -12.39 13.24
N GLU A 77 9.34 -12.06 14.01
CA GLU A 77 8.33 -13.01 14.48
C GLU A 77 7.26 -13.24 13.41
N THR A 78 7.63 -13.99 12.37
CA THR A 78 6.94 -15.21 11.87
C THR A 78 7.43 -15.47 10.43
N PRO A 79 8.31 -16.45 10.20
CA PRO A 79 8.49 -17.02 8.87
C PRO A 79 7.28 -17.91 8.59
N ASP A 80 6.43 -17.54 7.63
CA ASP A 80 5.52 -18.50 7.01
C ASP A 80 6.08 -18.89 5.64
N GLN A 81 6.36 -20.19 5.57
CA GLN A 81 7.05 -20.92 4.53
C GLN A 81 6.17 -21.08 3.28
N PRO A 82 6.77 -21.45 2.13
CA PRO A 82 6.76 -22.89 1.81
C PRO A 82 8.17 -23.50 1.68
#